data_AF-A0A3R7YGI6-F1
#
_entry.id   AF-A0A3R7YGI6-F1
#
_cell.length_a   1.000
_cell.length_b   1.000
_cell.length_c   1.000
_cell.angle_alpha   90.00
_cell.angle_beta   90.00
_cell.angle_gamma   90.00
#
_symmetry.space_group_name_H-M   'P 1'
#
loop_
_entity.id
_entity.type
_entity.pdbx_description
1 polymer ?
#
loop_
_entity_poly.entity_id
_entity_poly.type
_entity_poly.pdbx_seq_one_letter_code
_entity_poly.pdbx_strand_id
1 'polypeptide(L)'
;MTMHVHVCGSAVDAEFQQVKAVLEGLSAVHDNMHVHVTEGNSSLQIQVTTAPPGPTSTVTSLQDLLPLLRTHVSFVTPSTSIAAQPIGPVVFYAGFTRAFLDQPDPARASLDLLRQVVHAVDAISVGKRIVIIDGVGYPAVGSICGVSNADIAAALQPISVLLVGKKGVGDAVDSFNLNATYFSSRHVRVLGGIFNRLPAHGYYSLDQCKAAVTTYFAKMSNLDGYKAYGFVPELDPTTSAISPPDEWHAIVHAMMQHVDVRGIVADASAQATRKRRRFGKLHDDQYDDVTMHIAEPIELDTFKKPRNELTIQWKAAAQAAARHMGAPSSA
;
A
#
# COMPACT_ATOMS: atom_id res chain seq x y z
N MET A 1 -16.73 15.39 -16.54
CA MET A 1 -17.06 14.87 -17.89
C MET A 1 -17.31 13.38 -17.73
N THR A 2 -18.50 12.90 -18.08
CA THR A 2 -18.89 11.51 -17.85
C THR A 2 -18.22 10.59 -18.88
N MET A 3 -17.61 9.49 -18.44
CA MET A 3 -16.96 8.49 -19.27
C MET A 3 -17.79 7.21 -19.30
N HIS A 4 -18.08 6.67 -20.47
CA HIS A 4 -18.66 5.35 -20.63
C HIS A 4 -17.62 4.42 -21.26
N VAL A 5 -17.32 3.31 -20.59
CA VAL A 5 -16.39 2.30 -21.07
C VAL A 5 -17.14 0.99 -21.24
N HIS A 6 -17.19 0.46 -22.46
CA HIS A 6 -17.74 -0.85 -22.76
C HIS A 6 -16.62 -1.82 -23.10
N VAL A 7 -16.45 -2.86 -22.30
CA VAL A 7 -15.42 -3.90 -22.50
C VAL A 7 -16.09 -5.19 -22.91
N CYS A 8 -15.64 -5.77 -24.01
CA CYS A 8 -16.02 -7.10 -24.46
C CYS A 8 -14.78 -7.99 -24.54
N GLY A 9 -14.86 -9.23 -24.09
CA GLY A 9 -13.73 -10.16 -24.19
C GLY A 9 -13.99 -11.47 -23.46
N SER A 10 -12.99 -12.35 -23.50
CA SER A 10 -13.10 -13.68 -22.91
C SER A 10 -12.70 -13.72 -21.45
N ALA A 11 -13.50 -14.41 -20.62
CA ALA A 11 -13.21 -14.55 -19.20
C ALA A 11 -11.89 -15.31 -18.92
N VAL A 12 -11.41 -16.12 -19.88
CA VAL A 12 -10.13 -16.82 -19.79
C VAL A 12 -8.94 -16.01 -20.33
N ASP A 13 -9.21 -14.86 -20.96
CA ASP A 13 -8.17 -13.96 -21.46
C ASP A 13 -7.61 -13.14 -20.28
N ALA A 14 -6.30 -13.27 -20.04
CA ALA A 14 -5.59 -12.59 -18.97
C ALA A 14 -5.64 -11.06 -19.11
N GLU A 15 -5.54 -10.54 -20.34
CA GLU A 15 -5.56 -9.10 -20.58
C GLU A 15 -6.97 -8.54 -20.37
N PHE A 16 -8.01 -9.29 -20.76
CA PHE A 16 -9.40 -8.92 -20.44
C PHE A 16 -9.63 -8.83 -18.92
N GLN A 17 -9.15 -9.81 -18.14
CA GLN A 17 -9.28 -9.75 -16.68
C GLN A 17 -8.52 -8.57 -16.07
N GLN A 18 -7.34 -8.24 -16.61
CA GLN A 18 -6.57 -7.08 -16.16
C GLN A 18 -7.31 -5.77 -16.45
N VAL A 19 -7.85 -5.60 -17.66
CA VAL A 19 -8.63 -4.42 -18.06
C VAL A 19 -9.89 -4.29 -17.20
N LYS A 20 -10.62 -5.39 -17.00
CA LYS A 20 -11.80 -5.43 -16.12
C LYS A 20 -11.45 -4.95 -14.71
N ALA A 21 -10.41 -5.50 -14.09
CA ALA A 21 -9.98 -5.12 -12.74
C ALA A 21 -9.59 -3.64 -12.63
N VAL A 22 -8.86 -3.11 -13.62
CA VAL A 22 -8.50 -1.67 -13.67
C VAL A 22 -9.75 -0.80 -13.73
N LEU A 23 -10.69 -1.12 -14.61
CA LEU A 23 -11.88 -0.31 -14.84
C LEU A 23 -12.87 -0.39 -13.68
N GLU A 24 -13.07 -1.56 -13.09
CA GLU A 24 -13.87 -1.74 -11.88
C GLU A 24 -13.29 -0.91 -10.73
N GLY A 25 -11.97 -1.01 -10.50
CA GLY A 25 -11.26 -0.23 -9.48
C GLY A 25 -11.40 1.27 -9.67
N LEU A 26 -11.27 1.76 -10.91
CA LEU A 26 -11.48 3.17 -11.22
C LEU A 26 -12.93 3.63 -11.04
N SER A 27 -13.91 2.83 -11.48
CA SER A 27 -15.33 3.17 -11.36
C SER A 27 -15.80 3.26 -9.90
N ALA A 28 -15.15 2.52 -8.99
CA ALA A 28 -15.45 2.56 -7.56
C ALA A 28 -15.01 3.87 -6.88
N VAL A 29 -14.11 4.64 -7.49
CA VAL A 29 -13.57 5.89 -6.93
C VAL A 29 -13.89 7.13 -7.78
N HIS A 30 -14.54 6.94 -8.93
CA HIS A 30 -14.95 8.02 -9.83
C HIS A 30 -16.43 7.90 -10.23
N ASP A 31 -17.30 8.68 -9.60
CA ASP A 31 -18.75 8.70 -9.86
C ASP A 31 -19.13 9.02 -11.31
N ASN A 32 -18.22 9.69 -12.05
CA ASN A 32 -18.42 10.07 -13.45
C ASN A 32 -17.96 8.99 -14.45
N MET A 33 -17.62 7.78 -14.00
CA MET A 33 -17.15 6.70 -14.84
C MET A 33 -18.09 5.49 -14.79
N HIS A 34 -18.72 5.19 -15.92
CA HIS A 34 -19.63 4.07 -16.07
C HIS A 34 -18.96 2.96 -16.89
N VAL A 35 -18.79 1.80 -16.26
CA VAL A 35 -18.15 0.63 -16.88
C VAL A 35 -19.22 -0.43 -17.14
N HIS A 36 -19.27 -0.92 -18.37
CA HIS A 36 -20.10 -2.05 -18.77
C HIS A 36 -19.20 -3.17 -19.30
N VAL A 37 -19.38 -4.37 -18.77
CA VAL A 37 -18.55 -5.53 -19.12
C VAL A 37 -19.43 -6.60 -19.76
N THR A 38 -19.02 -7.08 -20.93
CA THR A 38 -19.65 -8.19 -21.64
C THR A 38 -18.64 -9.32 -21.79
N GLU A 39 -18.85 -10.39 -21.02
CA GLU A 39 -18.04 -11.60 -21.11
C GLU A 39 -18.55 -12.48 -22.26
N GLY A 40 -17.66 -12.93 -23.13
CA GLY A 40 -17.99 -13.75 -24.30
C GLY A 40 -16.80 -14.59 -24.76
N ASN A 41 -16.84 -15.06 -26.02
CA ASN A 41 -15.73 -15.80 -26.65
C ASN A 41 -14.97 -14.97 -27.69
N SER A 42 -15.10 -13.65 -27.64
CA SER A 42 -14.44 -12.71 -28.56
C SER A 42 -13.09 -12.25 -28.02
N SER A 43 -12.23 -11.78 -28.92
CA SER A 43 -11.03 -11.02 -28.57
C SER A 43 -11.39 -9.75 -27.79
N LEU A 44 -10.46 -9.28 -26.96
CA LEU A 44 -10.59 -8.05 -26.19
C LEU A 44 -10.90 -6.84 -27.10
N GLN A 45 -12.02 -6.17 -26.83
CA GLN A 45 -12.37 -4.87 -27.39
C GLN A 45 -12.86 -3.94 -26.30
N ILE A 46 -12.34 -2.72 -26.30
CA ILE A 46 -12.65 -1.70 -25.31
C ILE A 46 -13.10 -0.45 -26.06
N GLN A 47 -14.38 -0.11 -25.92
CA GLN A 47 -14.94 1.12 -26.45
C GLN A 47 -15.02 2.17 -25.35
N VAL A 48 -14.40 3.31 -25.58
CA VAL A 48 -14.38 4.46 -24.68
C VAL A 48 -15.17 5.59 -25.32
N THR A 49 -16.24 6.03 -24.67
CA THR A 49 -17.06 7.17 -25.10
C THR A 49 -17.03 8.24 -24.03
N THR A 50 -16.70 9.45 -24.45
CA THR A 50 -16.62 10.63 -23.58
C THR A 50 -17.90 11.43 -23.78
N ALA A 51 -18.66 11.69 -22.72
CA ALA A 51 -19.95 12.41 -22.62
C ALA A 51 -20.73 12.65 -23.95
N PRO A 52 -21.91 12.03 -24.17
CA PRO A 52 -22.66 12.22 -25.41
C PRO A 52 -23.07 13.69 -25.66
N PRO A 53 -22.89 14.23 -26.88
CA PRO A 53 -22.24 13.62 -28.05
C PRO A 53 -20.73 13.91 -28.03
N GLY A 54 -19.92 12.88 -27.77
CA GLY A 54 -18.46 12.99 -27.79
C GLY A 54 -17.81 11.82 -28.51
N PRO A 55 -16.51 11.93 -28.81
CA PRO A 55 -15.80 10.92 -29.60
C PRO A 55 -15.77 9.57 -28.89
N THR A 56 -15.99 8.51 -29.68
CA THR A 56 -15.80 7.12 -29.28
C THR A 56 -14.47 6.60 -29.83
N SER A 57 -13.63 6.04 -28.98
CA SER A 57 -12.38 5.37 -29.34
C SER A 57 -12.47 3.88 -29.05
N THR A 58 -11.93 3.04 -29.93
CA THR A 58 -11.84 1.59 -29.70
C THR A 58 -10.38 1.21 -29.56
N VAL A 59 -10.04 0.50 -28.48
CA VAL A 59 -8.70 -0.05 -28.22
C VAL A 59 -8.80 -1.54 -27.89
N THR A 60 -7.71 -2.27 -28.04
CA THR A 60 -7.68 -3.74 -27.89
C THR A 60 -6.66 -4.21 -26.85
N SER A 61 -6.05 -3.29 -26.11
CA SER A 61 -5.06 -3.59 -25.08
C SER A 61 -5.22 -2.68 -23.86
N LEU A 62 -4.73 -3.12 -22.70
CA LEU A 62 -4.67 -2.24 -21.53
C LEU A 62 -3.73 -1.05 -21.77
N GLN A 63 -2.62 -1.29 -22.46
CA GLN A 63 -1.61 -0.27 -22.74
C GLN A 63 -2.18 0.91 -23.53
N ASP A 64 -3.06 0.64 -24.49
CA ASP A 64 -3.73 1.66 -25.31
C ASP A 64 -4.91 2.33 -24.59
N LEU A 65 -5.51 1.62 -23.63
CA LEU A 65 -6.57 2.16 -22.77
C LEU A 65 -6.04 3.18 -21.76
N LEU A 66 -4.85 2.93 -21.17
CA LEU A 66 -4.30 3.78 -20.11
C LEU A 66 -4.20 5.27 -20.48
N PRO A 67 -3.71 5.68 -21.67
CA PRO A 67 -3.72 7.08 -22.11
C PRO A 67 -5.11 7.69 -22.16
N LEU A 68 -6.12 6.95 -22.66
CA LEU A 68 -7.50 7.41 -22.74
C LEU A 68 -8.07 7.65 -21.34
N LEU A 69 -7.83 6.72 -20.41
CA LEU A 69 -8.22 6.86 -19.00
C LEU A 69 -7.56 8.08 -18.36
N ARG A 70 -6.27 8.34 -18.59
CA ARG A 70 -5.58 9.52 -18.02
C ARG A 70 -6.22 10.86 -18.38
N THR A 71 -6.82 10.98 -19.57
CA THR A 71 -7.50 12.22 -19.98
C THR A 71 -8.79 12.48 -19.21
N HIS A 72 -9.44 11.42 -18.70
CA HIS A 72 -10.74 11.47 -18.05
C HIS A 72 -10.65 11.35 -16.54
N VAL A 73 -9.76 10.49 -16.09
CA VAL A 73 -9.40 10.25 -14.71
C VAL A 73 -8.33 11.26 -14.32
N SER A 74 -8.74 12.52 -14.19
CA SER A 74 -7.92 13.51 -13.53
C SER A 74 -8.02 13.30 -12.02
N PHE A 75 -6.96 12.76 -11.40
CA PHE A 75 -6.74 12.88 -9.94
C PHE A 75 -6.32 14.31 -9.53
N VAL A 76 -6.57 15.27 -10.42
CA VAL A 76 -6.19 16.66 -10.27
C VAL A 76 -7.46 17.38 -9.87
N THR A 77 -7.52 17.79 -8.60
CA THR A 77 -8.40 18.90 -8.22
C THR A 77 -8.18 20.03 -9.23
N PRO A 78 -9.22 20.77 -9.68
CA PRO A 78 -9.16 21.63 -10.87
C PRO A 78 -8.16 22.82 -10.84
N SER A 79 -7.17 22.83 -9.95
CA SER A 79 -6.21 23.91 -9.74
C SER A 79 -4.79 23.49 -9.37
N THR A 80 -4.40 22.20 -9.34
CA THR A 80 -3.05 21.81 -8.86
C THR A 80 -2.14 21.17 -9.92
N SER A 81 -0.88 21.63 -9.95
CA SER A 81 0.21 21.25 -10.87
C SER A 81 0.87 19.89 -10.53
N ILE A 82 0.13 18.97 -9.89
CA ILE A 82 0.66 17.70 -9.39
C ILE A 82 0.55 16.64 -10.50
N ALA A 83 1.69 16.16 -10.97
CA ALA A 83 1.72 15.04 -11.92
C ALA A 83 1.34 13.74 -11.19
N ALA A 84 0.50 12.92 -11.81
CA ALA A 84 0.01 11.67 -11.22
C ALA A 84 0.12 10.49 -12.19
N GLN A 85 0.43 9.32 -11.65
CA GLN A 85 0.32 8.02 -12.30
C GLN A 85 -0.79 7.24 -11.56
N PRO A 86 -2.04 7.27 -12.06
CA PRO A 86 -3.19 6.81 -11.29
C PRO A 86 -3.25 5.29 -11.12
N ILE A 87 -2.76 4.55 -12.11
CA ILE A 87 -2.74 3.10 -12.11
C ILE A 87 -1.28 2.67 -12.06
N GLY A 88 -0.95 1.89 -11.04
CA GLY A 88 0.36 1.27 -10.89
C GLY A 88 0.62 0.25 -12.01
N PRO A 89 1.90 0.00 -12.36
CA PRO A 89 2.23 -0.90 -13.46
C PRO A 89 1.99 -2.39 -13.13
N VAL A 90 1.78 -2.74 -11.86
CA VAL A 90 1.41 -4.10 -11.44
C VAL A 90 -0.03 -4.09 -10.96
N VAL A 91 -0.89 -4.81 -11.67
CA VAL A 91 -2.33 -4.92 -11.36
C VAL A 91 -2.67 -6.38 -11.06
N PHE A 92 -3.02 -6.66 -9.81
CA PHE A 92 -3.44 -8.00 -9.38
C PHE A 92 -4.91 -8.23 -9.72
N TYR A 93 -5.18 -8.92 -10.83
CA TYR A 93 -6.52 -9.36 -11.23
C TYR A 93 -6.81 -10.80 -10.77
N ALA A 94 -8.08 -11.22 -10.88
CA ALA A 94 -8.50 -12.56 -10.54
C ALA A 94 -7.76 -13.62 -11.40
N GLY A 95 -7.00 -14.51 -10.75
CA GLY A 95 -6.21 -15.53 -11.44
C GLY A 95 -4.76 -15.14 -11.74
N PHE A 96 -4.37 -13.86 -11.57
CA PHE A 96 -2.99 -13.39 -11.78
C PHE A 96 -1.97 -14.24 -11.01
N THR A 97 -2.23 -14.51 -9.73
CA THR A 97 -1.31 -15.28 -8.89
C THR A 97 -1.12 -16.72 -9.36
N ARG A 98 -2.17 -17.35 -9.91
CA ARG A 98 -2.06 -18.70 -10.50
C ARG A 98 -1.23 -18.66 -11.79
N ALA A 99 -1.58 -17.73 -12.69
CA ALA A 99 -0.85 -17.54 -13.94
C ALA A 99 0.63 -17.17 -13.72
N PHE A 100 0.95 -16.50 -12.61
CA PHE A 100 2.32 -16.23 -12.20
C PHE A 100 3.05 -17.50 -11.75
N LEU A 101 2.42 -18.34 -10.93
CA LEU A 101 3.00 -19.61 -10.46
C LEU A 101 3.19 -20.61 -11.61
N ASP A 102 2.36 -20.53 -12.65
CA ASP A 102 2.45 -21.36 -13.84
C ASP A 102 3.56 -20.90 -14.83
N GLN A 103 4.23 -19.77 -14.56
CA GLN A 103 5.34 -19.32 -15.39
C GLN A 103 6.50 -20.33 -15.35
N PRO A 104 7.14 -20.64 -16.49
CA PRO A 104 8.29 -21.53 -16.53
C PRO A 104 9.51 -20.93 -15.79
N ASP A 105 9.60 -19.60 -15.71
CA ASP A 105 10.61 -18.87 -14.93
C ASP A 105 9.95 -17.76 -14.09
N PRO A 106 9.41 -18.09 -12.89
CA PRO A 106 8.80 -17.12 -11.99
C PRO A 106 9.80 -16.07 -11.49
N ALA A 107 11.09 -16.40 -11.40
CA ALA A 107 12.12 -15.46 -10.95
C ALA A 107 12.31 -14.34 -11.97
N ARG A 108 12.39 -14.69 -13.27
CA ARG A 108 12.42 -13.70 -14.35
C ARG A 108 11.15 -12.87 -14.40
N ALA A 109 9.98 -13.50 -14.26
CA ALA A 109 8.70 -12.80 -14.22
C ALA A 109 8.64 -11.75 -13.09
N SER A 110 9.12 -12.11 -11.88
CA SER A 110 9.22 -11.19 -10.74
C SER A 110 10.08 -9.96 -11.10
N LEU A 111 11.25 -10.22 -11.69
CA LEU A 111 12.20 -9.17 -12.07
C LEU A 111 11.62 -8.23 -13.12
N ASP A 112 10.90 -8.74 -14.11
CA ASP A 112 10.28 -7.93 -15.15
C ASP A 112 9.16 -7.04 -14.58
N LEU A 113 8.36 -7.55 -13.62
CA LEU A 113 7.39 -6.73 -12.89
C LEU A 113 8.06 -5.60 -12.09
N LEU A 114 9.15 -5.90 -11.37
CA LEU A 114 9.91 -4.87 -10.64
C LEU A 114 10.50 -3.81 -11.57
N ARG A 115 11.01 -4.21 -12.75
CA ARG A 115 11.53 -3.27 -13.76
C ARG A 115 10.44 -2.32 -14.26
N GLN A 116 9.23 -2.82 -14.50
CA GLN A 116 8.09 -1.98 -14.90
C GLN A 116 7.76 -0.93 -13.83
N VAL A 117 7.76 -1.32 -12.56
CA VAL A 117 7.56 -0.40 -11.42
C VAL A 117 8.65 0.67 -11.38
N VAL A 118 9.92 0.25 -11.43
CA VAL A 118 11.06 1.16 -11.41
C VAL A 118 11.00 2.15 -12.56
N HIS A 119 10.71 1.68 -13.78
CA HIS A 119 10.59 2.53 -14.95
C HIS A 119 9.47 3.57 -14.81
N ALA A 120 8.29 3.17 -14.33
CA ALA A 120 7.16 4.07 -14.14
C ALA A 120 7.47 5.16 -13.10
N VAL A 121 8.09 4.78 -11.97
CA VAL A 121 8.49 5.73 -10.92
C VAL A 121 9.58 6.67 -11.42
N ASP A 122 10.58 6.18 -12.16
CA ASP A 122 11.65 7.00 -12.73
C ASP A 122 11.09 8.03 -13.72
N ALA A 123 10.15 7.61 -14.57
CA ALA A 123 9.51 8.49 -15.54
C ALA A 123 8.75 9.64 -14.88
N ILE A 124 7.92 9.37 -13.85
CA ILE A 124 7.17 10.43 -13.16
C ILE A 124 8.06 11.31 -12.27
N SER A 125 9.20 10.80 -11.82
CA SER A 125 10.15 11.52 -10.96
C SER A 125 10.90 12.65 -11.66
N VAL A 126 10.96 12.66 -13.00
CA VAL A 126 11.72 13.65 -13.75
C VAL A 126 11.24 15.07 -13.43
N GLY A 127 12.15 15.92 -12.95
CA GLY A 127 11.87 17.31 -12.60
C GLY A 127 11.01 17.48 -11.35
N LYS A 128 10.80 16.44 -10.54
CA LYS A 128 10.02 16.51 -9.29
C LYS A 128 10.93 16.57 -8.08
N ARG A 129 10.55 17.41 -7.11
CA ARG A 129 11.24 17.53 -5.82
C ARG A 129 10.84 16.42 -4.84
N ILE A 130 9.57 16.01 -4.92
CA ILE A 130 8.96 15.00 -4.04
C ILE A 130 8.12 14.09 -4.94
N VAL A 131 8.25 12.79 -4.71
CA VAL A 131 7.40 11.76 -5.32
C VAL A 131 6.82 10.93 -4.17
N ILE A 132 5.50 10.81 -4.15
CA ILE A 132 4.79 9.96 -3.20
C ILE A 132 4.37 8.71 -3.97
N ILE A 133 4.68 7.55 -3.42
CA ILE A 133 4.34 6.25 -3.99
C ILE A 133 3.40 5.59 -3.01
N ASP A 134 2.16 5.41 -3.41
CA ASP A 134 1.17 4.70 -2.60
C ASP A 134 1.16 3.22 -2.98
N GLY A 135 1.28 2.36 -1.97
CA GLY A 135 1.24 0.92 -2.13
C GLY A 135 -0.20 0.41 -1.98
N VAL A 136 -0.45 -0.82 -2.44
CA VAL A 136 -1.78 -1.44 -2.24
C VAL A 136 -1.75 -2.33 -1.00
N GLY A 137 -2.68 -2.09 -0.08
CA GLY A 137 -2.88 -2.93 1.11
C GLY A 137 -1.71 -2.86 2.11
N TYR A 138 -1.27 -4.02 2.60
CA TYR A 138 -0.23 -4.13 3.63
C TYR A 138 1.14 -4.46 3.02
N PRO A 139 2.26 -4.36 3.76
CA PRO A 139 3.62 -4.46 3.21
C PRO A 139 3.92 -5.73 2.40
N ALA A 140 3.25 -6.84 2.69
CA ALA A 140 3.47 -8.14 2.05
C ALA A 140 2.57 -8.42 0.84
N VAL A 141 1.63 -7.53 0.51
CA VAL A 141 0.79 -7.68 -0.70
C VAL A 141 1.70 -7.74 -1.92
N GLY A 142 1.58 -8.81 -2.72
CA GLY A 142 2.45 -9.10 -3.87
C GLY A 142 3.60 -10.07 -3.59
N SER A 143 3.78 -10.51 -2.34
CA SER A 143 4.89 -11.41 -1.94
C SER A 143 4.90 -12.77 -2.65
N ILE A 144 3.73 -13.30 -3.03
CA ILE A 144 3.64 -14.53 -3.84
C ILE A 144 4.33 -14.41 -5.20
N CYS A 145 4.43 -13.18 -5.72
CA CYS A 145 5.04 -12.88 -7.00
C CYS A 145 6.45 -12.26 -6.86
N GLY A 146 7.05 -12.29 -5.66
CA GLY A 146 8.33 -11.63 -5.40
C GLY A 146 8.31 -10.11 -5.56
N VAL A 147 7.13 -9.50 -5.59
CA VAL A 147 6.92 -8.06 -5.82
C VAL A 147 6.05 -7.44 -4.74
N SER A 148 6.31 -7.81 -3.48
CA SER A 148 5.62 -7.16 -2.37
C SER A 148 5.90 -5.66 -2.33
N ASN A 149 5.08 -4.89 -1.62
CA ASN A 149 5.37 -3.46 -1.41
C ASN A 149 6.79 -3.24 -0.85
N ALA A 150 7.29 -4.16 -0.03
CA ALA A 150 8.66 -4.11 0.46
C ALA A 150 9.73 -4.52 -0.58
N ASP A 151 9.43 -5.46 -1.48
CA ASP A 151 10.32 -5.80 -2.61
C ASP A 151 10.41 -4.63 -3.60
N ILE A 152 9.27 -4.01 -3.91
CA ILE A 152 9.18 -2.79 -4.71
C ILE A 152 9.98 -1.66 -4.08
N ALA A 153 9.79 -1.42 -2.78
CA ALA A 153 10.53 -0.38 -2.07
C ALA A 153 12.05 -0.63 -2.07
N ALA A 154 12.47 -1.90 -1.98
CA ALA A 154 13.88 -2.29 -2.10
C ALA A 154 14.43 -2.00 -3.52
N ALA A 155 13.66 -2.32 -4.57
CA ALA A 155 14.03 -2.04 -5.96
C ALA A 155 14.11 -0.54 -6.29
N LEU A 156 13.38 0.31 -5.55
CA LEU A 156 13.31 1.75 -5.75
C LEU A 156 14.37 2.54 -4.97
N GLN A 157 15.18 1.90 -4.12
CA GLN A 157 16.12 2.59 -3.23
C GLN A 157 17.05 3.60 -3.95
N PRO A 158 17.36 4.77 -3.34
CA PRO A 158 16.96 5.18 -2.00
C PRO A 158 15.52 5.72 -1.99
N ILE A 159 14.67 5.07 -1.19
CA ILE A 159 13.40 5.61 -0.74
C ILE A 159 13.25 5.32 0.75
N SER A 160 12.34 6.03 1.39
CA SER A 160 11.94 5.76 2.77
C SER A 160 10.45 5.48 2.82
N VAL A 161 10.04 4.63 3.75
CA VAL A 161 8.66 4.22 3.94
C VAL A 161 8.05 4.94 5.13
N LEU A 162 6.83 5.44 4.96
CA LEU A 162 5.99 5.97 6.03
C LEU A 162 4.77 5.06 6.18
N LEU A 163 4.54 4.55 7.38
CA LEU A 163 3.40 3.65 7.64
C LEU A 163 2.17 4.44 8.10
N VAL A 164 1.02 4.19 7.49
CA VAL A 164 -0.25 4.71 8.00
C VAL A 164 -0.87 3.65 8.91
N GLY A 165 -0.74 3.86 10.21
CA GLY A 165 -1.25 2.99 11.27
C GLY A 165 -2.73 3.19 11.55
N LYS A 166 -3.35 2.17 12.13
CA LYS A 166 -4.77 2.15 12.51
C LYS A 166 -5.01 2.89 13.84
N LYS A 167 -6.28 3.07 14.18
CA LYS A 167 -6.74 3.69 15.43
C LYS A 167 -6.58 2.76 16.63
N GLY A 168 -6.54 3.35 17.83
CA GLY A 168 -6.34 2.60 19.08
C GLY A 168 -4.87 2.28 19.35
N VAL A 169 -4.51 2.08 20.61
CA VAL A 169 -3.09 1.97 21.02
C VAL A 169 -2.47 0.64 20.59
N GLY A 170 -3.13 -0.49 20.89
CA GLY A 170 -2.61 -1.82 20.58
C GLY A 170 -2.45 -2.04 19.08
N ASP A 171 -3.53 -1.81 18.31
CA ASP A 171 -3.48 -1.99 16.85
C ASP A 171 -2.48 -1.03 16.18
N ALA A 172 -2.38 0.22 16.64
CA ALA A 172 -1.36 1.16 16.16
C ALA A 172 0.06 0.62 16.36
N VAL A 173 0.40 0.17 17.57
CA VAL A 173 1.74 -0.29 17.93
C VAL A 173 2.06 -1.64 17.31
N ASP A 174 1.18 -2.61 17.43
CA ASP A 174 1.40 -3.99 16.97
C ASP A 174 1.51 -4.02 15.44
N SER A 175 0.58 -3.36 14.74
CA SER A 175 0.63 -3.29 13.28
C SER A 175 1.85 -2.50 12.79
N PHE A 176 2.23 -1.41 13.48
CA PHE A 176 3.45 -0.68 13.14
C PHE A 176 4.68 -1.58 13.23
N ASN A 177 4.87 -2.27 14.36
CA ASN A 177 6.04 -3.12 14.57
C ASN A 177 6.11 -4.26 13.56
N LEU A 178 4.99 -4.94 13.32
CA LEU A 178 4.92 -6.04 12.34
C LEU A 178 5.26 -5.54 10.93
N ASN A 179 4.63 -4.45 10.51
CA ASN A 179 4.80 -3.89 9.17
C ASN A 179 6.19 -3.30 8.97
N ALA A 180 6.72 -2.57 9.95
CA ALA A 180 8.04 -1.98 9.90
C ALA A 180 9.14 -3.06 9.83
N THR A 181 8.96 -4.17 10.57
CA THR A 181 9.86 -5.32 10.51
C THR A 181 9.90 -5.94 9.13
N TYR A 182 8.75 -6.04 8.43
CA TYR A 182 8.71 -6.60 7.08
C TYR A 182 9.52 -5.76 6.07
N PHE A 183 9.41 -4.43 6.12
CA PHE A 183 10.27 -3.55 5.32
C PHE A 183 11.74 -3.62 5.74
N SER A 184 12.01 -3.62 7.04
CA SER A 184 13.37 -3.70 7.58
C SER A 184 14.09 -4.99 7.21
N SER A 185 13.37 -6.11 7.13
CA SER A 185 13.90 -7.40 6.67
C SER A 185 14.44 -7.37 5.23
N ARG A 186 13.99 -6.37 4.44
CA ARG A 186 14.47 -6.09 3.08
C ARG A 186 15.39 -4.89 3.01
N HIS A 187 15.92 -4.47 4.16
CA HIS A 187 16.84 -3.34 4.29
C HIS A 187 16.22 -2.01 3.79
N VAL A 188 14.89 -1.91 3.78
CA VAL A 188 14.16 -0.68 3.43
C VAL A 188 14.01 0.16 4.68
N ARG A 189 14.42 1.44 4.59
CA ARG A 189 14.29 2.37 5.70
C ARG A 189 12.82 2.70 5.93
N VAL A 190 12.35 2.48 7.15
CA VAL A 190 11.07 2.99 7.65
C VAL A 190 11.35 4.27 8.44
N LEU A 191 10.62 5.34 8.14
CA LEU A 191 10.75 6.62 8.86
C LEU A 191 10.00 6.58 10.20
N GLY A 192 8.87 5.87 10.23
CA GLY A 192 7.90 5.97 11.30
C GLY A 192 6.48 5.86 10.77
N GLY A 193 5.52 6.42 11.51
CA GLY A 193 4.11 6.29 11.16
C GLY A 193 3.24 7.50 11.44
N ILE A 194 2.11 7.54 10.75
CA ILE A 194 0.96 8.42 11.00
C ILE A 194 -0.18 7.52 11.46
N PHE A 195 -0.83 7.85 12.57
CA PHE A 195 -1.93 7.06 13.12
C PHE A 195 -3.25 7.74 12.79
N ASN A 196 -4.08 7.06 12.00
CA ASN A 196 -5.23 7.66 11.36
C ASN A 196 -6.57 7.25 11.99
N ARG A 197 -7.61 8.07 11.76
CA ARG A 197 -9.00 7.84 12.17
C ARG A 197 -9.16 7.67 13.68
N LEU A 198 -8.52 8.54 14.46
CA LEU A 198 -8.62 8.51 15.91
C LEU A 198 -9.94 9.18 16.37
N PRO A 199 -10.76 8.51 17.18
CA PRO A 199 -12.02 9.09 17.64
C PRO A 199 -11.77 10.28 18.57
N ALA A 200 -12.66 11.26 18.59
CA ALA A 200 -12.52 12.43 19.46
C ALA A 200 -12.68 12.09 20.95
N HIS A 201 -13.48 11.06 21.26
CA HIS A 201 -13.88 10.72 22.63
C HIS A 201 -13.73 9.22 22.93
N GLY A 202 -13.85 8.87 24.21
CA GLY A 202 -13.73 7.49 24.70
C GLY A 202 -12.31 7.10 25.13
N TYR A 203 -12.13 5.84 25.52
CA TYR A 203 -10.86 5.31 26.03
C TYR A 203 -9.75 5.27 24.98
N TYR A 204 -10.11 5.20 23.70
CA TYR A 204 -9.16 5.27 22.59
C TYR A 204 -9.26 6.60 21.85
N SER A 205 -9.55 7.69 22.57
CA SER A 205 -9.62 9.02 21.97
C SER A 205 -8.26 9.45 21.38
N LEU A 206 -8.29 10.47 20.51
CA LEU A 206 -7.11 11.06 19.90
C LEU A 206 -6.05 11.43 20.94
N ASP A 207 -6.43 12.12 22.02
CA ASP A 207 -5.48 12.55 23.05
C ASP A 207 -4.87 11.36 23.81
N GLN A 208 -5.69 10.37 24.17
CA GLN A 208 -5.23 9.18 24.90
C GLN A 208 -4.31 8.33 24.03
N CYS A 209 -4.70 8.09 22.77
CA CYS A 209 -3.87 7.35 21.81
C CYS A 209 -2.57 8.10 21.52
N LYS A 210 -2.64 9.41 21.28
CA LYS A 210 -1.47 10.25 21.04
C LYS A 210 -0.49 10.17 22.19
N ALA A 211 -0.96 10.31 23.44
CA ALA A 211 -0.10 10.23 24.61
C ALA A 211 0.57 8.84 24.74
N ALA A 212 -0.20 7.77 24.62
CA ALA A 212 0.29 6.40 24.77
C ALA A 212 1.28 6.01 23.66
N VAL A 213 0.93 6.24 22.40
CA VAL A 213 1.77 5.88 21.25
C VAL A 213 3.02 6.77 21.21
N THR A 214 2.93 8.07 21.47
CA THR A 214 4.13 8.92 21.56
C THR A 214 5.08 8.42 22.66
N THR A 215 4.54 8.03 23.81
CA THR A 215 5.33 7.46 24.90
C THR A 215 6.02 6.15 24.48
N TYR A 216 5.33 5.30 23.73
CA TYR A 216 5.89 4.07 23.18
C TYR A 216 7.09 4.37 22.27
N PHE A 217 6.92 5.27 21.29
CA PHE A 217 7.99 5.67 20.37
C PHE A 217 9.18 6.33 21.08
N ALA A 218 8.96 7.03 22.19
CA ALA A 218 10.02 7.68 22.95
C ALA A 218 10.79 6.72 23.90
N LYS A 219 10.14 5.69 24.43
CA LYS A 219 10.73 4.81 25.46
C LYS A 219 11.37 3.54 24.91
N MET A 220 10.95 3.08 23.74
CA MET A 220 11.36 1.78 23.22
C MET A 220 12.64 1.90 22.40
N SER A 221 13.74 1.44 22.98
CA SER A 221 15.08 1.42 22.39
C SER A 221 15.20 0.59 21.12
N ASN A 222 14.28 -0.35 20.86
CA ASN A 222 14.28 -1.14 19.62
C ASN A 222 13.66 -0.38 18.42
N LEU A 223 13.23 0.86 18.62
CA LEU A 223 12.66 1.71 17.59
C LEU A 223 13.66 2.76 17.07
N ASP A 224 14.97 2.53 17.24
CA ASP A 224 16.02 3.50 16.90
C ASP A 224 15.77 4.18 15.55
N GLY A 225 15.34 5.45 15.60
CA GLY A 225 15.09 6.30 14.44
C GLY A 225 13.65 6.38 13.93
N TYR A 226 12.71 5.57 14.42
CA TYR A 226 11.29 5.68 14.07
C TYR A 226 10.60 6.82 14.80
N LYS A 227 9.71 7.54 14.10
CA LYS A 227 8.93 8.65 14.69
C LYS A 227 7.43 8.47 14.50
N ALA A 228 6.65 8.88 15.50
CA ALA A 228 5.21 9.09 15.34
C ALA A 228 5.00 10.49 14.76
N TYR A 229 4.85 10.59 13.43
CA TYR A 229 4.76 11.89 12.74
C TYR A 229 3.38 12.54 12.84
N GLY A 230 2.33 11.79 13.16
CA GLY A 230 1.00 12.38 13.23
C GLY A 230 -0.06 11.51 13.85
N PHE A 231 -1.10 12.18 14.35
CA PHE A 231 -2.27 11.58 14.99
C PHE A 231 -3.50 12.29 14.44
N VAL A 232 -4.17 11.64 13.49
CA VAL A 232 -5.22 12.23 12.68
C VAL A 232 -6.58 11.84 13.25
N PRO A 233 -7.48 12.80 13.52
CA PRO A 233 -8.83 12.49 13.99
C PRO A 233 -9.66 11.79 12.92
N GLU A 234 -10.75 11.15 13.33
CA GLU A 234 -11.84 10.85 12.38
C GLU A 234 -12.38 12.19 11.83
N LEU A 235 -12.18 12.38 10.53
CA LEU A 235 -12.73 13.52 9.79
C LEU A 235 -14.10 13.09 9.28
N ASP A 236 -15.17 13.76 9.73
CA ASP A 236 -16.52 13.53 9.23
C ASP A 236 -16.74 14.40 7.97
N PRO A 237 -16.91 13.80 6.79
CA PRO A 237 -17.18 14.56 5.56
C PRO A 237 -18.56 15.23 5.60
N THR A 238 -19.50 14.71 6.40
CA THR A 238 -20.93 15.12 6.35
C THR A 238 -21.27 16.33 7.20
N THR A 239 -20.41 16.73 8.14
CA THR A 239 -20.64 17.90 9.00
C THR A 239 -20.32 19.22 8.31
N SER A 240 -19.76 19.17 7.10
CA SER A 240 -19.42 20.35 6.31
C SER A 240 -20.49 20.59 5.25
N ALA A 241 -21.42 21.51 5.53
CA ALA A 241 -22.33 22.11 4.54
C ALA A 241 -21.55 23.03 3.56
N ILE A 242 -20.42 22.54 3.04
CA ILE A 242 -19.41 23.31 2.33
C ILE A 242 -19.22 22.69 0.95
N SER A 243 -19.05 23.53 -0.07
CA SER A 243 -18.90 23.09 -1.46
C SER A 243 -17.66 22.19 -1.65
N PRO A 244 -17.64 21.29 -2.65
CA PRO A 244 -16.55 20.31 -2.85
C PRO A 244 -15.11 20.86 -2.85
N PRO A 245 -14.82 22.07 -3.39
CA PRO A 245 -13.47 22.63 -3.30
C PRO A 245 -13.05 22.99 -1.88
N ASP A 246 -13.97 23.49 -1.06
CA ASP A 246 -13.69 23.98 0.29
C ASP A 246 -13.57 22.82 1.30
N GLU A 247 -14.29 21.72 1.07
CA GLU A 247 -14.17 20.47 1.83
C GLU A 247 -12.74 19.91 1.77
N TRP A 248 -12.13 19.89 0.57
CA TRP A 248 -10.77 19.38 0.40
C TRP A 248 -9.72 20.28 1.06
N HIS A 249 -9.92 21.60 1.01
CA HIS A 249 -9.06 22.54 1.73
C HIS A 249 -9.16 22.34 3.25
N ALA A 250 -10.36 22.08 3.77
CA ALA A 250 -10.57 21.79 5.19
C ALA A 250 -9.86 20.50 5.63
N ILE A 251 -9.96 19.43 4.83
CA ILE A 251 -9.26 18.16 5.08
C ILE A 251 -7.74 18.34 5.05
N VAL A 252 -7.21 19.04 4.05
CA VAL A 252 -5.77 19.34 3.96
C VAL A 252 -5.31 20.18 5.15
N HIS A 253 -6.08 21.21 5.52
CA HIS A 253 -5.75 22.05 6.66
C HIS A 253 -5.75 21.24 7.97
N ALA A 254 -6.76 20.38 8.19
CA ALA A 254 -6.80 19.49 9.35
C ALA A 254 -5.60 18.52 9.36
N MET A 255 -5.29 17.87 8.23
CA MET A 255 -4.10 17.02 8.10
C MET A 255 -2.82 17.77 8.48
N MET A 256 -2.64 19.01 8.01
CA MET A 256 -1.46 19.82 8.32
C MET A 256 -1.34 20.22 9.79
N GLN A 257 -2.44 20.24 10.55
CA GLN A 257 -2.41 20.48 11.99
C GLN A 257 -2.06 19.23 12.80
N HIS A 258 -2.32 18.05 12.24
CA HIS A 258 -2.21 16.77 12.93
C HIS A 258 -1.00 15.93 12.51
N VAL A 259 -0.29 16.33 11.45
CA VAL A 259 0.85 15.62 10.86
C VAL A 259 2.04 16.55 10.69
N ASP A 260 3.21 16.16 11.18
CA ASP A 260 4.48 16.84 10.95
C ASP A 260 5.03 16.54 9.54
N VAL A 261 4.38 17.15 8.53
CA VAL A 261 4.79 17.02 7.12
C VAL A 261 6.21 17.53 6.88
N ARG A 262 6.64 18.56 7.62
CA ARG A 262 7.99 19.13 7.48
C ARG A 262 9.05 18.15 7.98
N GLY A 263 8.82 17.53 9.14
CA GLY A 263 9.68 16.47 9.68
C GLY A 263 9.78 15.29 8.74
N ILE A 264 8.65 14.81 8.20
CA ILE A 264 8.62 13.71 7.21
C ILE A 264 9.53 14.03 6.01
N VAL A 265 9.35 15.21 5.40
CA VAL A 265 10.12 15.61 4.21
C VAL A 265 11.60 15.78 4.55
N ALA A 266 11.92 16.37 5.70
CA ALA A 266 13.31 16.54 6.15
C ALA A 266 14.00 15.19 6.36
N ASP A 267 13.38 14.27 7.11
CA ASP A 267 13.95 12.96 7.41
C ASP A 267 14.06 12.07 6.16
N ALA A 268 13.08 12.13 5.25
CA ALA A 268 13.14 11.47 3.95
C ALA A 268 14.30 12.00 3.09
N SER A 269 14.48 13.33 3.06
CA SER A 269 15.52 13.96 2.25
C SER A 269 16.94 13.67 2.75
N ALA A 270 17.11 13.41 4.06
CA ALA A 270 18.41 13.12 4.66
C ALA A 270 19.09 11.85 4.09
N GLN A 271 18.33 10.96 3.45
CA GLN A 271 18.86 9.73 2.81
C GLN A 271 19.22 9.90 1.33
N ALA A 272 18.71 10.94 0.67
CA ALA A 272 18.86 11.13 -0.79
C ALA A 272 20.32 11.35 -1.25
N THR A 273 21.26 11.52 -0.32
CA THR A 273 22.71 11.62 -0.57
C THR A 273 23.37 10.28 -0.91
N ARG A 274 22.70 9.14 -0.73
CA ARG A 274 23.22 7.82 -1.13
C ARG A 274 22.84 7.56 -2.60
N LYS A 275 23.81 7.45 -3.52
CA LYS A 275 23.53 7.19 -4.95
C LYS A 275 22.64 5.95 -5.12
N ARG A 276 21.53 6.10 -5.86
CA ARG A 276 20.67 5.01 -6.33
C ARG A 276 21.51 3.98 -7.09
N ARG A 277 21.45 2.70 -6.71
CA ARG A 277 21.99 1.61 -7.56
C ARG A 277 21.13 1.62 -8.83
N ARG A 278 21.70 2.04 -9.95
CA ARG A 278 21.05 1.87 -11.25
C ARG A 278 21.03 0.38 -11.54
N PHE A 279 19.90 -0.15 -11.99
CA PHE A 279 19.92 -1.43 -12.71
C PHE A 279 20.90 -1.24 -13.88
N GLY A 280 22.04 -1.94 -13.82
CA GLY A 280 22.97 -1.97 -14.95
C GLY A 280 22.23 -2.53 -16.17
N LYS A 281 22.74 -2.24 -17.38
CA LYS A 281 22.40 -3.05 -18.55
C LYS A 281 22.91 -4.46 -18.27
N LEU A 282 22.05 -5.32 -17.74
CA LEU A 282 22.32 -6.75 -17.62
C LEU A 282 22.30 -7.28 -19.06
N HIS A 283 23.48 -7.66 -19.57
CA HIS A 283 23.58 -8.52 -20.75
C HIS A 283 22.84 -9.83 -20.43
N ASP A 284 22.14 -10.39 -21.42
CA ASP A 284 21.25 -11.56 -21.28
C ASP A 284 21.90 -12.78 -20.60
N ASP A 285 23.23 -12.82 -20.52
CA ASP A 285 24.00 -13.99 -20.08
C ASP A 285 24.70 -13.85 -18.72
N GLN A 286 24.39 -12.83 -17.90
CA GLN A 286 24.97 -12.71 -16.55
C GLN A 286 23.89 -12.59 -15.47
N TYR A 287 23.53 -13.75 -14.91
CA TYR A 287 22.71 -13.90 -13.71
C TYR A 287 23.49 -13.73 -12.39
N ASP A 288 24.71 -13.17 -12.46
CA ASP A 288 25.52 -12.92 -11.27
C ASP A 288 25.39 -11.45 -10.85
N ASP A 289 25.08 -11.25 -9.56
CA ASP A 289 25.13 -10.01 -8.78
C ASP A 289 23.81 -9.25 -8.50
N VAL A 290 22.66 -9.89 -8.68
CA VAL A 290 21.46 -9.60 -7.84
C VAL A 290 21.23 -10.75 -6.86
N THR A 291 22.30 -11.16 -6.18
CA THR A 291 22.14 -11.86 -4.92
C THR A 291 21.56 -10.83 -3.95
N MET A 292 20.23 -10.81 -3.83
CA MET A 292 19.64 -10.40 -2.57
C MET A 292 20.34 -11.28 -1.53
N HIS A 293 21.19 -10.68 -0.69
CA HIS A 293 21.60 -11.32 0.54
C HIS A 293 20.30 -11.61 1.29
N ILE A 294 19.75 -12.81 1.08
CA ILE A 294 18.96 -13.50 2.07
C ILE A 294 19.86 -13.42 3.29
N ALA A 295 19.45 -12.66 4.29
CA ALA A 295 20.17 -12.56 5.54
C ALA A 295 20.59 -13.98 5.92
N GLU A 296 21.88 -14.18 6.22
CA GLU A 296 22.35 -15.45 6.75
C GLU A 296 21.37 -15.88 7.85
N PRO A 297 20.95 -17.16 7.89
CA PRO A 297 20.07 -17.62 8.94
C PRO A 297 20.70 -17.19 10.26
N ILE A 298 19.96 -16.40 11.05
CA ILE A 298 20.37 -16.02 12.39
C ILE A 298 20.88 -17.30 13.05
N GLU A 299 22.17 -17.37 13.38
CA GLU A 299 22.70 -18.46 14.19
C GLU A 299 21.91 -18.44 15.50
N LEU A 300 20.95 -19.35 15.60
CA LEU A 300 20.16 -19.63 16.80
C LEU A 300 21.01 -20.38 17.83
N ASP A 301 22.28 -20.00 17.98
CA ASP A 301 23.18 -20.60 18.94
C ASP A 301 23.01 -19.87 20.28
N THR A 302 21.89 -20.19 20.95
CA THR A 302 21.65 -20.10 22.41
C THR A 302 20.17 -20.29 22.77
N PHE A 303 19.40 -21.11 22.03
CA PHE A 303 18.16 -21.63 22.61
C PHE A 303 18.49 -22.71 23.66
N LYS A 304 18.65 -22.28 24.92
CA LYS A 304 18.40 -23.19 26.06
C LYS A 304 17.03 -23.83 25.83
N LYS A 305 16.98 -25.16 25.83
CA LYS A 305 15.75 -25.97 25.67
C LYS A 305 14.55 -25.28 26.34
N PRO A 306 13.36 -25.24 25.69
CA PRO A 306 12.18 -24.68 26.32
C PRO A 306 11.93 -25.38 27.66
N ARG A 307 11.88 -24.60 28.74
CA ARG A 307 11.51 -25.12 30.06
C ARG A 307 10.03 -25.52 29.99
N ASN A 308 9.78 -26.83 29.95
CA ASN A 308 8.46 -27.46 29.98
C ASN A 308 7.61 -27.08 31.23
N GLU A 309 8.16 -26.34 32.19
CA GLU A 309 7.50 -25.96 33.44
C GLU A 309 6.48 -24.82 33.31
N LEU A 310 6.59 -23.96 32.28
CA LEU A 310 5.67 -22.80 32.15
C LEU A 310 4.28 -23.18 31.61
N THR A 311 4.17 -24.28 30.86
CA THR A 311 2.90 -24.73 30.27
C THR A 311 1.94 -25.32 31.32
N ILE A 312 2.45 -25.75 32.48
CA ILE A 312 1.65 -26.34 33.56
C ILE A 312 1.00 -25.26 34.43
N GLN A 313 1.65 -24.11 34.60
CA GLN A 313 1.15 -23.04 35.48
C GLN A 313 -0.11 -22.35 34.96
N TRP A 314 -0.27 -22.24 33.63
CA TRP A 314 -1.44 -21.56 33.05
C TRP A 314 -2.73 -22.38 33.17
N LYS A 315 -2.64 -23.71 33.01
CA LYS A 315 -3.81 -24.61 33.19
C LYS A 315 -4.27 -24.67 34.64
N ALA A 316 -3.33 -24.68 35.60
CA ALA A 316 -3.66 -24.70 37.02
C ALA A 316 -4.33 -23.38 37.48
N ALA A 317 -3.84 -22.23 37.02
CA ALA A 317 -4.43 -20.93 37.33
C ALA A 317 -5.82 -20.75 36.70
N ALA A 318 -6.00 -21.20 35.45
CA ALA A 318 -7.30 -21.16 34.76
C ALA A 318 -8.34 -22.10 35.42
N GLN A 319 -7.94 -23.29 35.86
CA GLN A 319 -8.82 -24.22 36.59
C GLN A 319 -9.16 -23.73 38.01
N ALA A 320 -8.25 -23.03 38.68
CA ALA A 320 -8.53 -22.40 39.97
C ALA A 320 -9.51 -21.23 39.84
N ALA A 321 -9.39 -20.41 38.79
CA ALA A 321 -10.31 -19.30 38.51
C ALA A 321 -11.72 -19.79 38.17
N ALA A 322 -11.85 -20.90 37.43
CA ALA A 322 -13.14 -21.52 37.10
C ALA A 322 -13.88 -22.12 38.31
N ARG A 323 -13.16 -22.51 39.38
CA ARG A 323 -13.77 -23.01 40.62
C ARG A 323 -14.29 -21.89 41.53
N HIS A 324 -13.77 -20.66 41.38
CA HIS A 324 -14.21 -19.51 42.17
C HIS A 324 -15.44 -18.78 41.58
N MET A 325 -15.74 -18.99 40.30
CA MET A 325 -16.95 -18.46 39.66
C MET A 325 -17.99 -19.57 39.55
N GLY A 326 -18.76 -19.74 40.64
CA GLY A 326 -19.78 -20.78 40.76
C GLY A 326 -20.78 -20.78 39.60
N ALA A 327 -21.06 -21.98 39.08
CA ALA A 327 -22.18 -22.23 38.18
C ALA A 327 -23.52 -22.04 38.93
N PRO A 328 -24.56 -21.47 38.30
CA PRO A 328 -25.88 -21.40 38.90
C PRO A 328 -26.48 -22.82 39.00
N SER A 329 -26.95 -23.19 40.19
CA SER A 329 -27.66 -24.45 40.39
C SER A 329 -29.03 -24.39 39.71
N SER A 330 -29.29 -25.38 38.87
CA SER A 330 -30.64 -25.71 38.37
C SER A 330 -31.55 -26.15 39.52
N ALA A 331 -32.66 -25.43 39.70
CA ALA A 331 -33.92 -25.93 40.24
C ALA A 331 -35.06 -25.19 39.52
#